data_AF-A0AAN7BFY2-F1
#
_entry.id   AF-A0AAN7BFY2-F1
#
_cell.length_a   1.000
_cell.length_b   1.000
_cell.length_c   1.000
_cell.angle_alpha   90.00
_cell.angle_beta   90.00
_cell.angle_gamma   90.00
#
_symmetry.space_group_name_H-M   'P 1'
#
loop_
_entity.id
_entity.type
_entity.pdbx_description
1 polymer ?
#
loop_
_entity_poly.entity_id
_entity_poly.type
_entity_poly.pdbx_seq_one_letter_code
_entity_poly.pdbx_strand_id
1 'polypeptide(L)'
;MQRNLAGFLRRILYQAINHHEEFAKTVFEERLRTHIHLGPDLAWRDPWTEVKLQRLLLRLLNEAHKCMRVTLFIDGLDEYEGNPHDTLALLDRIRGSCMSLKLCISSRPWTEFQAKLSHDPKLKMHELNGSDIDRYVDDQISSHLCYTSGIITRVVRDAGRVSSNRLTNQHVHI
;
A
#
# COMPACT_ATOMS: atom_id res chain seq x y z
N MET A 1 3.75 15.59 -1.28
CA MET A 1 3.44 14.50 -0.33
C MET A 1 4.63 14.30 0.56
N GLN A 2 4.46 14.23 1.88
CA GLN A 2 5.53 13.84 2.80
C GLN A 2 5.67 12.31 2.74
N ARG A 3 6.84 11.79 2.36
CA ARG A 3 7.14 10.35 2.30
C ARG A 3 7.60 9.78 3.65
N ASN A 4 7.03 10.29 4.74
CA ASN A 4 7.35 9.91 6.11
C ASN A 4 6.11 9.45 6.88
N LEU A 5 6.30 8.90 8.08
CA LEU A 5 5.22 8.20 8.81
C LEU A 5 4.11 9.14 9.18
N ALA A 6 4.50 10.33 9.64
CA ALA A 6 3.57 11.37 10.01
C ALA A 6 2.69 11.78 8.81
N GLY A 7 3.27 11.93 7.61
CA GLY A 7 2.54 12.22 6.38
C GLY A 7 1.55 11.12 6.00
N PHE A 8 2.00 9.87 6.06
CA PHE A 8 1.17 8.69 5.80
C PHE A 8 -0.02 8.61 6.77
N LEU A 9 0.23 8.71 8.08
CA LEU A 9 -0.82 8.66 9.11
C LEU A 9 -1.80 9.82 9.00
N ARG A 10 -1.31 11.04 8.72
CA ARG A 10 -2.18 12.21 8.48
C ARG A 10 -3.08 11.99 7.28
N ARG A 11 -2.57 11.40 6.21
CA ARG A 11 -3.37 11.09 5.01
C ARG A 11 -4.48 10.10 5.31
N ILE A 12 -4.19 9.02 6.03
CA ILE A 12 -5.22 8.04 6.44
C ILE A 12 -6.28 8.71 7.31
N LEU A 13 -5.87 9.43 8.35
CA LEU A 13 -6.79 10.13 9.25
C LEU A 13 -7.66 11.14 8.50
N TYR A 14 -7.06 11.94 7.61
CA TYR A 14 -7.77 12.90 6.79
C TYR A 14 -8.81 12.23 5.90
N GLN A 15 -8.43 11.17 5.17
CA GLN A 15 -9.36 10.44 4.30
C GLN A 15 -10.49 9.81 5.12
N ALA A 16 -10.17 9.17 6.24
CA ALA A 16 -11.18 8.56 7.11
C ALA A 16 -12.21 9.58 7.59
N ILE A 17 -11.76 10.75 8.07
CA ILE A 17 -12.65 11.83 8.52
C ILE A 17 -13.46 12.42 7.36
N ASN A 18 -12.83 12.62 6.19
CA ASN A 18 -13.49 13.20 5.02
C ASN A 18 -14.58 12.27 4.45
N HIS A 19 -14.45 10.96 4.63
CA HIS A 19 -15.50 10.00 4.25
C HIS A 19 -16.54 9.78 5.36
N HIS A 20 -16.15 9.97 6.63
CA HIS A 20 -16.95 9.68 7.80
C HIS A 20 -16.73 10.76 8.87
N GLU A 21 -17.47 11.87 8.75
CA GLU A 21 -17.33 13.04 9.62
C GLU A 21 -17.63 12.73 11.10
N GLU A 22 -18.40 11.67 11.38
CA GLU A 22 -18.69 11.20 12.73
C GLU A 22 -17.42 10.90 13.55
N PHE A 23 -16.32 10.49 12.90
CA PHE A 23 -15.05 10.20 13.56
C PHE A 23 -14.19 11.45 13.82
N ALA A 24 -14.57 12.62 13.29
CA ALA A 24 -13.84 13.87 13.54
C ALA A 24 -13.76 14.15 15.06
N LYS A 25 -14.86 13.90 15.79
CA LYS A 25 -14.87 14.04 17.25
C LYS A 25 -13.82 13.15 17.91
N THR A 26 -13.73 11.88 17.52
CA THR A 26 -12.76 10.92 18.06
C THR A 26 -11.31 11.38 17.88
N VAL A 27 -11.00 12.01 16.73
CA VAL A 27 -9.65 12.48 16.39
C VAL A 27 -9.31 13.82 17.05
N PHE A 28 -10.24 14.78 17.06
CA PHE A 28 -9.98 16.14 17.52
C PHE A 28 -10.36 16.41 18.98
N GLU A 29 -11.01 15.48 19.68
CA GLU A 29 -11.50 15.66 21.05
C GLU A 29 -10.43 16.21 22.00
N GLU A 30 -9.24 15.60 22.01
CA GLU A 30 -8.14 16.03 22.89
C GLU A 30 -7.73 17.48 22.62
N ARG A 31 -7.59 17.84 21.34
CA ARG A 31 -7.19 19.21 20.96
C ARG A 31 -8.31 20.22 21.21
N LEU A 32 -9.57 19.82 21.03
CA LEU A 32 -10.73 20.66 21.37
C LEU A 32 -10.78 20.92 22.89
N ARG A 33 -10.54 19.91 23.73
CA ARG A 33 -10.44 20.08 25.18
C ARG A 33 -9.31 21.04 25.56
N THR A 34 -8.14 20.91 24.96
CA THR A 34 -7.03 21.86 25.15
C THR A 34 -7.44 23.28 24.76
N HIS A 35 -8.12 23.44 23.62
CA HIS A 35 -8.59 24.74 23.15
C HIS A 35 -9.56 25.40 24.14
N ILE A 36 -10.52 24.63 24.67
CA ILE A 36 -11.53 25.12 25.61
C ILE A 36 -10.92 25.45 26.98
N HIS A 37 -10.05 24.59 27.53
CA HIS A 37 -9.57 24.74 28.91
C HIS A 37 -8.29 25.57 29.04
N LEU A 38 -7.41 25.51 28.05
CA LEU A 38 -6.08 26.13 28.09
C LEU A 38 -5.93 27.28 27.07
N GLY A 39 -6.94 27.50 26.24
CA GLY A 39 -6.98 28.56 25.25
C GLY A 39 -6.43 28.15 23.87
N PRO A 40 -6.72 28.97 22.84
CA PRO A 40 -6.39 28.66 21.45
C PRO A 40 -4.89 28.49 21.22
N ASP A 41 -4.05 29.35 21.81
CA ASP A 41 -2.60 29.37 21.55
C ASP A 41 -1.91 28.05 21.90
N LEU A 42 -2.27 27.44 23.03
CA LEU A 42 -1.74 26.14 23.44
C LEU A 42 -2.23 25.01 22.54
N ALA A 43 -3.50 25.06 22.09
CA ALA A 43 -4.06 24.08 21.17
C ALA A 43 -3.45 24.14 19.76
N TRP A 44 -3.09 25.34 19.27
CA TRP A 44 -2.42 25.54 18.00
C TRP A 44 -0.95 25.08 18.03
N ARG A 45 -0.28 25.25 19.17
CA ARG A 45 1.12 24.83 19.36
C ARG A 45 1.30 23.35 19.67
N ASP A 46 0.25 22.66 20.08
CA ASP A 46 0.25 21.21 20.24
C ASP A 46 0.75 20.54 18.95
N PRO A 47 1.82 19.73 18.98
CA PRO A 47 2.38 19.15 17.76
C PRO A 47 1.66 17.86 17.34
N TRP A 48 1.51 17.66 16.03
CA TRP A 48 1.06 16.38 15.45
C TRP A 48 2.23 15.39 15.36
N THR A 49 2.68 14.86 16.49
CA THR A 49 3.77 13.87 16.54
C THR A 49 3.32 12.52 15.98
N GLU A 50 4.27 11.69 15.54
CA GLU A 50 3.97 10.34 15.03
C GLU A 50 3.27 9.48 16.06
N VAL A 51 3.75 9.48 17.31
CA VAL A 51 3.14 8.76 18.43
C VAL A 51 1.67 9.17 18.60
N LYS A 52 1.39 10.48 18.55
CA LYS A 52 0.02 11.01 18.66
C LYS A 52 -0.84 10.56 17.48
N LEU A 53 -0.34 10.67 16.25
CA LEU A 53 -1.05 10.27 15.04
C LEU A 53 -1.38 8.77 15.02
N GLN A 54 -0.44 7.93 15.42
CA GLN A 54 -0.66 6.48 15.53
C GLN A 54 -1.73 6.16 16.59
N ARG A 55 -1.65 6.79 17.78
CA ARG A 55 -2.67 6.62 18.84
C ARG A 55 -4.06 7.00 18.33
N LEU A 56 -4.16 8.11 17.60
CA LEU A 56 -5.44 8.57 17.05
C LEU A 56 -5.97 7.64 15.96
N LEU A 57 -5.10 7.11 15.10
CA LEU A 57 -5.50 6.12 14.11
C LEU A 57 -6.06 4.86 14.76
N LEU A 58 -5.37 4.30 15.75
CA LEU A 58 -5.84 3.11 16.47
C LEU A 58 -7.17 3.37 17.17
N ARG A 59 -7.33 4.55 17.78
CA ARG A 59 -8.60 4.95 18.42
C ARG A 59 -9.73 5.06 17.39
N LEU A 60 -9.48 5.69 16.24
CA LEU A 60 -10.45 5.80 15.17
C LEU A 60 -10.88 4.42 14.66
N LEU A 61 -9.92 3.53 14.38
CA LEU A 61 -10.21 2.16 13.93
C LEU A 61 -11.02 1.38 14.97
N ASN A 62 -10.71 1.58 16.26
CA ASN A 62 -11.46 0.96 17.36
C ASN A 62 -12.90 1.45 17.49
N GLU A 63 -13.18 2.71 17.18
CA GLU A 63 -14.55 3.23 17.16
C GLU A 63 -15.28 2.82 15.88
N ALA A 64 -14.61 2.89 14.73
CA ALA A 64 -15.21 2.55 13.44
C ALA A 64 -15.65 1.08 13.37
N HIS A 65 -14.88 0.14 13.93
CA HIS A 65 -15.26 -1.28 13.84
C HIS A 65 -16.55 -1.63 14.59
N LYS A 66 -16.97 -0.79 15.54
CA LYS A 66 -18.20 -1.00 16.32
C LYS A 66 -19.45 -0.77 15.49
N CYS A 67 -19.36 0.05 14.45
CA CYS A 67 -20.50 0.44 13.61
C CYS A 67 -20.35 0.03 12.14
N MET A 68 -19.15 -0.32 11.66
CA MET A 68 -18.93 -0.68 10.26
C MET A 68 -17.75 -1.65 10.06
N ARG A 69 -17.72 -2.30 8.90
CA ARG A 69 -16.54 -3.07 8.47
C ARG A 69 -15.52 -2.12 7.86
N VAL A 70 -14.28 -2.17 8.36
CA VAL A 70 -13.20 -1.29 7.90
C VAL A 70 -12.25 -2.06 6.99
N THR A 71 -11.88 -1.45 5.87
CA THR A 71 -10.83 -1.96 4.99
C THR A 71 -9.89 -0.82 4.62
N LEU A 72 -8.59 -1.05 4.75
CA LEU A 72 -7.55 -0.09 4.36
C LEU A 72 -6.83 -0.61 3.11
N PHE A 73 -6.79 0.23 2.08
CA PHE A 73 -6.00 0.01 0.87
C PHE A 73 -4.80 0.95 0.92
N ILE A 74 -3.60 0.37 0.97
CA ILE A 74 -2.34 1.12 0.99
C ILE A 74 -1.62 0.81 -0.31
N ASP A 75 -1.54 1.81 -1.18
CA ASP A 75 -0.80 1.73 -2.42
C ASP A 75 0.62 2.27 -2.25
N GLY A 76 1.61 1.54 -2.79
CA GLY A 76 3.01 1.96 -2.82
C GLY A 76 3.68 2.04 -1.45
N LEU A 77 3.55 0.99 -0.61
CA LEU A 77 4.17 0.96 0.72
C LEU A 77 5.70 1.12 0.66
N ASP A 78 6.33 0.67 -0.42
CA ASP A 78 7.78 0.80 -0.65
C ASP A 78 8.25 2.22 -0.95
N GLU A 79 7.35 3.16 -1.26
CA GLU A 79 7.71 4.57 -1.47
C GLU A 79 7.97 5.34 -0.17
N TYR A 80 7.81 4.67 0.95
CA TYR A 80 8.10 5.19 2.27
C TYR A 80 9.61 5.37 2.50
N GLU A 81 10.05 6.58 2.84
CA GLU A 81 11.48 6.93 2.97
C GLU A 81 12.08 6.61 4.36
N GLY A 82 11.31 6.00 5.28
CA GLY A 82 11.80 5.59 6.59
C GLY A 82 12.17 4.11 6.70
N ASN A 83 12.43 3.63 7.92
CA ASN A 83 12.80 2.24 8.15
C ASN A 83 11.62 1.28 7.82
N PRO A 84 11.81 0.27 6.95
CA PRO A 84 10.79 -0.75 6.67
C PRO A 84 10.28 -1.46 7.93
N HIS A 85 11.13 -1.60 8.96
CA HIS A 85 10.75 -2.22 10.23
C HIS A 85 9.68 -1.42 10.98
N ASP A 86 9.81 -0.09 11.02
CA ASP A 86 8.83 0.79 11.69
C ASP A 86 7.48 0.74 10.99
N THR A 87 7.53 0.66 9.65
CA THR A 87 6.33 0.49 8.82
C THR A 87 5.65 -0.84 9.10
N LEU A 88 6.41 -1.94 9.11
CA LEU A 88 5.88 -3.26 9.46
C LEU A 88 5.31 -3.31 10.89
N ALA A 89 5.99 -2.70 11.86
CA ALA A 89 5.50 -2.62 13.24
C ALA A 89 4.21 -1.80 13.35
N LEU A 90 4.06 -0.74 12.55
CA LEU A 90 2.81 -0.01 12.45
C LEU A 90 1.69 -0.88 11.86
N LEU A 91 1.95 -1.62 10.79
CA LEU A 91 0.96 -2.50 10.17
C LEU A 91 0.53 -3.62 11.13
N ASP A 92 1.47 -4.20 11.88
CA ASP A 92 1.17 -5.19 12.92
C ASP A 92 0.23 -4.61 13.99
N ARG A 93 0.51 -3.37 14.43
CA ARG A 93 -0.35 -2.67 15.40
C ARG A 93 -1.73 -2.34 14.84
N ILE A 94 -1.80 -1.92 13.58
CA ILE A 94 -3.07 -1.67 12.90
C ILE A 94 -3.87 -2.98 12.80
N ARG A 95 -3.23 -4.08 12.37
CA ARG A 95 -3.85 -5.41 12.27
C ARG A 95 -4.33 -5.92 13.63
N GLY A 96 -3.55 -5.69 14.68
CA GLY A 96 -3.90 -6.06 16.06
C GLY A 96 -4.96 -5.18 16.70
N SER A 97 -5.29 -4.01 16.13
CA SER A 97 -6.24 -3.07 16.72
C SER A 97 -7.70 -3.51 16.62
N CYS A 98 -8.02 -4.35 15.63
CA CYS A 98 -9.38 -4.79 15.38
C CYS A 98 -9.41 -6.10 14.58
N MET A 99 -10.17 -7.08 15.05
CA MET A 99 -10.28 -8.39 14.38
C MET A 99 -10.99 -8.35 13.03
N SER A 100 -11.85 -7.36 12.77
CA SER A 100 -12.62 -7.26 11.52
C SER A 100 -11.95 -6.39 10.45
N LEU A 101 -10.77 -5.82 10.76
CA LEU A 101 -10.03 -4.97 9.84
C LEU A 101 -9.41 -5.79 8.71
N LYS A 102 -9.68 -5.38 7.46
CA LYS A 102 -8.97 -5.89 6.29
C LYS A 102 -7.91 -4.90 5.86
N LEU A 103 -6.73 -5.42 5.53
CA LEU A 103 -5.58 -4.64 5.10
C LEU A 103 -5.12 -5.17 3.74
N CYS A 104 -5.16 -4.32 2.72
CA CYS A 104 -4.68 -4.62 1.39
C CYS A 104 -3.55 -3.67 1.06
N ILE A 105 -2.37 -4.23 0.77
CA ILE A 105 -1.13 -3.48 0.59
C ILE A 105 -0.56 -3.83 -0.77
N SER A 106 -0.21 -2.81 -1.55
CA SER A 106 0.67 -2.95 -2.70
C SER A 106 2.07 -2.46 -2.33
N SER A 107 3.09 -3.18 -2.80
CA SER A 107 4.48 -2.74 -2.71
C SER A 107 5.31 -3.38 -3.82
N ARG A 108 6.47 -2.79 -4.13
CA ARG A 108 7.53 -3.50 -4.86
C ARG A 108 8.01 -4.73 -4.07
N PRO A 109 8.58 -5.74 -4.75
CA PRO A 109 9.15 -6.92 -4.10
C PRO A 109 10.44 -6.55 -3.34
N TRP A 110 10.28 -6.10 -2.10
CA TRP A 110 11.39 -5.81 -1.18
C TRP A 110 11.55 -6.96 -0.18
N THR A 111 12.78 -7.44 0.03
CA THR A 111 13.13 -8.61 0.85
C THR A 111 12.56 -8.54 2.27
N GLU A 112 12.59 -7.37 2.89
CA GLU A 112 12.16 -7.10 4.26
C GLU A 112 10.64 -7.30 4.42
N PHE A 113 9.87 -6.86 3.42
CA PHE A 113 8.43 -7.10 3.36
C PHE A 113 8.11 -8.55 2.99
N GLN A 114 8.88 -9.16 2.09
CA GLN A 114 8.68 -10.56 1.70
C GLN A 114 8.85 -11.52 2.88
N ALA A 115 9.84 -11.31 3.75
CA ALA A 115 10.05 -12.17 4.91
C ALA A 115 8.86 -12.11 5.88
N LYS A 116 8.41 -10.89 6.21
CA LYS A 116 7.39 -10.68 7.26
C LYS A 116 5.95 -10.90 6.79
N LEU A 117 5.66 -10.63 5.51
CA LEU A 117 4.35 -10.84 4.89
C LEU A 117 4.30 -12.16 4.10
N SER A 118 5.30 -13.04 4.25
CA SER A 118 5.42 -14.29 3.48
C SER A 118 4.19 -15.19 3.63
N HIS A 119 3.58 -15.21 4.82
CA HIS A 119 2.42 -16.02 5.15
C HIS A 119 1.07 -15.36 4.81
N ASP A 120 1.07 -14.06 4.46
CA ASP A 120 -0.15 -13.37 4.09
C ASP A 120 -0.54 -13.68 2.63
N PRO A 121 -1.85 -13.71 2.29
CA PRO A 121 -2.29 -13.87 0.91
C PRO A 121 -1.68 -12.79 0.00
N LYS A 122 -1.10 -13.20 -1.13
CA LYS A 122 -0.39 -12.30 -2.03
C LYS A 122 -0.83 -12.49 -3.49
N LEU A 123 -0.89 -11.40 -4.22
CA LEU A 123 -1.10 -11.38 -5.66
C LEU A 123 0.17 -10.84 -6.31
N LYS A 124 0.84 -11.68 -7.10
CA LYS A 124 1.98 -11.25 -7.90
C LYS A 124 1.46 -10.86 -9.28
N MET A 125 1.26 -9.56 -9.48
CA MET A 125 0.65 -9.05 -10.71
C MET A 125 1.34 -9.57 -11.97
N HIS A 126 2.68 -9.62 -12.00
CA HIS A 126 3.46 -10.11 -13.14
C HIS A 126 3.23 -11.59 -13.49
N GLU A 127 2.86 -12.43 -12.52
CA GLU A 127 2.52 -13.84 -12.77
C GLU A 127 1.07 -13.97 -13.30
N LEU A 128 0.21 -13.00 -13.03
CA LEU A 128 -1.20 -13.01 -13.41
C LEU A 128 -1.48 -12.31 -14.74
N ASN A 129 -0.66 -11.33 -15.12
CA ASN A 129 -0.83 -10.54 -16.35
C ASN A 129 0.25 -10.82 -17.39
N GLY A 130 1.05 -11.88 -17.24
CA GLY A 130 2.14 -12.22 -18.16
C GLY A 130 1.70 -12.29 -19.62
N SER A 131 0.59 -13.00 -19.90
CA SER A 131 0.05 -13.11 -21.27
C SER A 131 -0.44 -11.77 -21.84
N ASP A 132 -0.91 -10.86 -20.99
CA ASP A 132 -1.32 -9.53 -21.42
C ASP A 132 -0.13 -8.61 -21.64
N ILE A 133 0.93 -8.75 -20.84
CA ILE A 133 2.22 -8.09 -21.06
C ILE A 133 2.82 -8.57 -22.38
N ASP A 134 2.87 -9.88 -22.64
CA ASP A 134 3.40 -10.45 -23.88
C ASP A 134 2.64 -9.90 -25.09
N ARG A 135 1.30 -9.93 -25.03
CA ARG A 135 0.45 -9.37 -26.10
C ARG A 135 0.68 -7.88 -26.29
N TYR A 136 0.76 -7.11 -25.21
CA TYR A 136 1.02 -5.68 -25.28
C TYR A 136 2.37 -5.39 -25.93
N VAL A 137 3.42 -6.13 -25.56
CA VAL A 137 4.76 -6.00 -26.14
C VAL A 137 4.73 -6.36 -27.63
N ASP A 138 4.09 -7.47 -28.00
CA ASP A 138 3.96 -7.90 -29.40
C ASP A 138 3.19 -6.87 -30.25
N ASP A 139 2.09 -6.31 -29.74
CA ASP A 139 1.30 -5.29 -30.43
C ASP A 139 2.08 -3.97 -30.59
N GLN A 140 2.79 -3.53 -29.56
CA GLN A 140 3.61 -2.32 -29.61
C GLN A 140 4.79 -2.49 -30.58
N ILE A 141 5.50 -3.61 -30.51
CA ILE A 141 6.60 -3.90 -31.43
C ILE A 141 6.05 -4.00 -32.86
N SER A 142 4.99 -4.77 -33.10
CA SER A 142 4.43 -4.96 -34.45
C SER A 142 3.90 -3.66 -35.07
N SER A 143 3.25 -2.81 -34.26
CA SER A 143 2.78 -1.50 -34.71
C SER A 143 3.91 -0.54 -35.07
N HIS A 144 5.09 -0.67 -34.45
CA HIS A 144 6.27 0.15 -34.77
C HIS A 144 7.14 -0.47 -35.87
N LEU A 145 7.09 -1.80 -36.04
CA LEU A 145 7.76 -2.54 -37.12
C LEU A 145 7.05 -2.47 -38.46
N CYS A 146 5.79 -2.01 -38.51
CA CYS A 146 5.14 -1.71 -39.79
C CYS A 146 5.89 -0.64 -40.61
N TYR A 147 6.82 0.10 -40.01
CA TYR A 147 7.73 1.05 -40.68
C TYR A 147 9.07 0.45 -41.18
N THR A 148 9.46 -0.77 -40.76
CA THR A 148 10.79 -1.34 -41.08
C THR A 148 10.70 -2.83 -41.45
N SER A 149 10.00 -3.10 -42.55
CA SER A 149 9.50 -4.42 -42.99
C SER A 149 10.54 -5.55 -43.27
N GLY A 150 11.83 -5.40 -42.98
CA GLY A 150 12.85 -6.36 -43.44
C GLY A 150 13.60 -7.16 -42.38
N ILE A 151 14.01 -6.51 -41.29
CA ILE A 151 15.15 -7.01 -40.49
C ILE A 151 14.73 -7.56 -39.12
N ILE A 152 13.70 -7.00 -38.48
CA ILE A 152 13.41 -7.30 -37.06
C ILE A 152 12.53 -8.54 -36.90
N THR A 153 11.74 -8.93 -37.91
CA THR A 153 10.88 -10.12 -37.87
C THR A 153 11.65 -11.43 -37.65
N ARG A 154 12.96 -11.47 -37.96
CA ARG A 154 13.82 -12.62 -37.63
C ARG A 154 14.25 -12.65 -36.16
N VAL A 155 14.57 -11.51 -35.56
CA VAL A 155 15.12 -11.44 -34.20
C VAL A 155 14.07 -11.81 -33.14
N VAL A 156 12.83 -11.34 -33.29
CA VAL A 156 11.74 -11.64 -32.34
C VAL A 156 11.37 -13.13 -32.38
N ARG A 157 11.37 -13.75 -33.58
CA ARG A 157 11.05 -15.17 -33.75
C ARG A 157 12.11 -16.10 -33.16
N ASP A 158 13.38 -15.69 -33.21
CA ASP A 158 14.48 -16.43 -32.61
C ASP A 158 14.55 -16.22 -31.09
N ALA A 159 14.23 -15.03 -30.59
CA ALA A 159 14.15 -14.77 -29.14
C ALA A 159 13.00 -15.55 -28.47
N GLY A 160 11.82 -15.61 -29.09
CA GLY A 160 10.67 -16.37 -28.59
C GLY A 160 10.90 -17.89 -28.54
N ARG A 161 11.81 -18.43 -29.37
CA ARG A 161 12.17 -19.86 -29.35
C ARG A 161 13.19 -20.20 -28.26
N VAL A 162 14.01 -19.25 -27.82
CA VAL A 162 15.01 -19.49 -26.77
C VAL A 162 14.36 -19.60 -25.38
N SER A 163 13.22 -18.92 -25.14
CA SER A 163 12.52 -18.97 -23.85
C SER A 163 11.65 -20.22 -23.63
N SER A 164 11.31 -20.98 -24.67
CA SER A 164 10.42 -22.15 -24.54
C SER A 164 11.14 -23.45 -24.11
N ASN A 165 12.47 -23.45 -23.95
CA ASN A 165 13.26 -24.67 -23.66
C ASN A 165 13.91 -24.73 -22.28
N ARG A 166 13.54 -23.82 -21.35
CA ARG A 166 13.90 -23.95 -19.93
C ARG A 166 12.69 -23.60 -19.10
N LEU A 167 12.01 -24.63 -18.57
CA LEU A 167 11.40 -24.70 -17.24
C LEU A 167 10.48 -25.94 -17.18
N THR A 168 11.04 -27.12 -17.41
CA THR A 168 10.57 -28.33 -16.72
C THR A 168 11.31 -28.39 -15.39
N ASN A 169 10.70 -27.89 -14.32
CA ASN A 169 10.89 -28.44 -12.98
C ASN A 169 9.80 -27.95 -12.02
N GLN A 170 8.93 -28.90 -11.69
CA GLN A 170 8.22 -29.15 -10.43
C GLN A 170 8.38 -28.10 -9.31
N HIS A 171 7.27 -27.55 -8.83
CA HIS A 171 6.67 -27.98 -7.54
C HIS A 171 5.34 -27.26 -7.28
N VAL A 172 4.28 -28.05 -7.22
CA VAL A 172 2.97 -27.66 -6.69
C VAL A 172 3.00 -27.91 -5.19
N HIS A 173 2.74 -26.88 -4.37
CA HIS A 173 2.20 -27.08 -3.03
C HIS A 173 1.10 -26.03 -2.79
N ILE A 174 -0.04 -26.56 -2.35
CA ILE A 174 -1.29 -25.88 -1.99
C ILE A 174 -1.06 -24.97 -0.79
#